data_AF-A0A2L2YLC1-F1
#
_entry.id   AF-A0A2L2YLC1-F1
#
_cell.length_a   1.000
_cell.length_b   1.000
_cell.length_c   1.000
_cell.angle_alpha   90.00
_cell.angle_beta   90.00
_cell.angle_gamma   90.00
#
_symmetry.space_group_name_H-M   'P 1'
#
loop_
_entity.id
_entity.type
_entity.pdbx_description
1 polymer ?
#
loop_
_entity_poly.entity_id
_entity_poly.type
_entity_poly.pdbx_seq_one_letter_code
_entity_poly.pdbx_strand_id
1 'polypeptide(L)'
;GRKIIVDTYGGWGAHGGGAFSGKDPTKVDRSAAYAARWVAKSLVAAKLCRRCLVQLSYAIGISEPLSISVFSYGTSDKSSKELLKIVEDNFDLRPGRIIK
;
A
#
# COMPACT_ATOMS: atom_id res chain seq x y z
N GLY A 1 8.07 -6.43 -17.03
CA GLY A 1 8.38 -6.73 -15.62
C GLY A 1 8.69 -8.19 -15.38
N ARG A 2 9.92 -8.64 -15.64
CA ARG A 2 10.39 -10.00 -15.27
C ARG A 2 11.33 -9.99 -14.04
N LYS A 3 11.24 -8.92 -13.24
CA LYS A 3 12.08 -8.62 -12.08
C LYS A 3 11.28 -7.95 -10.96
N ILE A 4 9.96 -8.20 -10.89
CA ILE A 4 9.02 -7.49 -9.99
C ILE A 4 9.37 -7.61 -8.49
N ILE A 5 10.01 -8.71 -8.08
CA ILE A 5 10.50 -8.88 -6.71
C ILE A 5 11.74 -8.03 -6.43
N VAL A 6 12.62 -7.86 -7.43
CA VAL A 6 13.78 -6.96 -7.35
C VAL A 6 13.32 -5.50 -7.33
N ASP A 7 12.31 -5.15 -8.14
CA ASP A 7 11.73 -3.81 -8.21
C ASP A 7 11.04 -3.38 -6.90
N THR A 8 10.71 -4.34 -6.04
CA THR A 8 9.97 -4.09 -4.79
C THR A 8 10.85 -4.26 -3.56
N TYR A 9 10.72 -5.38 -2.88
CA TYR A 9 11.23 -5.55 -1.52
C TYR A 9 12.17 -6.76 -1.39
N GLY A 10 12.67 -7.29 -2.52
CA GLY A 10 13.71 -8.33 -2.51
C GLY A 10 13.30 -9.63 -1.81
N GLY A 11 12.02 -10.00 -1.89
CA GLY A 11 11.45 -11.19 -1.23
C GLY A 11 10.85 -10.92 0.15
N TRP A 12 11.07 -9.74 0.74
CA TRP A 12 10.43 -9.34 1.99
C TRP A 12 9.05 -8.73 1.76
N GLY A 13 8.16 -8.87 2.75
CA GLY A 13 6.79 -8.35 2.64
C GLY A 13 5.92 -9.24 1.76
N ALA A 14 5.23 -8.66 0.77
CA ALA A 14 4.38 -9.38 -0.16
C ALA A 14 4.34 -8.68 -1.53
N HIS A 15 3.85 -9.38 -2.56
CA HIS A 15 3.72 -8.84 -3.91
C HIS A 15 2.39 -9.26 -4.54
N GLY A 16 1.65 -8.32 -5.14
CA GLY A 16 0.32 -8.57 -5.74
C GLY A 16 0.37 -9.12 -7.18
N GLY A 17 1.53 -9.10 -7.83
CA GLY A 17 1.79 -9.72 -9.14
C GLY A 17 1.98 -8.73 -10.29
N GLY A 18 1.44 -7.51 -10.18
CA GLY A 18 1.56 -6.47 -11.20
C GLY A 18 2.98 -5.92 -11.36
N ALA A 19 3.48 -5.85 -12.59
CA ALA A 19 4.72 -5.14 -12.91
C ALA A 19 4.53 -3.61 -12.99
N PHE A 20 5.60 -2.83 -12.79
CA PHE A 20 5.54 -1.35 -12.81
C PHE A 20 5.91 -0.71 -14.15
N SER A 21 7.06 -1.07 -14.72
CA SER A 21 7.62 -0.39 -15.90
C SER A 21 6.74 -0.51 -17.14
N GLY A 22 6.63 0.57 -17.91
CA GLY A 22 5.79 0.65 -19.11
C GLY A 22 4.31 0.99 -18.84
N LYS A 23 3.94 1.22 -17.57
CA LYS A 23 2.58 1.62 -17.19
C LYS A 23 2.53 3.10 -16.83
N ASP A 24 1.55 3.80 -17.41
CA ASP A 24 1.17 5.14 -17.00
C ASP A 24 0.60 5.12 -15.56
N PRO A 25 0.57 6.25 -14.84
CA PRO A 25 0.19 6.28 -13.42
C PRO A 25 -1.29 5.96 -13.17
N THR A 26 -2.15 5.93 -14.19
CA THR A 26 -3.55 5.50 -14.02
C THR A 26 -3.67 4.00 -13.73
N LYS A 27 -2.63 3.21 -14.01
CA LYS A 27 -2.62 1.77 -13.71
C LYS A 27 -2.28 1.53 -12.25
N VAL A 28 -3.27 1.05 -11.50
CA VAL A 28 -3.19 0.81 -10.05
C VAL A 28 -2.07 -0.15 -9.63
N ASP A 29 -1.67 -1.08 -10.50
CA ASP A 29 -0.50 -1.93 -10.28
C ASP A 29 0.76 -1.13 -9.94
N ARG A 30 0.88 0.09 -10.48
CA ARG A 30 2.00 1.00 -10.22
C ARG A 30 1.64 2.03 -9.16
N SER A 31 0.61 2.83 -9.38
CA SER A 31 0.28 3.95 -8.49
C SER A 31 -0.17 3.50 -7.11
N ALA A 32 -1.03 2.48 -7.01
CA ALA A 32 -1.47 1.99 -5.70
C ALA A 32 -0.36 1.23 -4.97
N ALA A 33 0.54 0.54 -5.69
CA ALA A 33 1.73 -0.06 -5.06
C ALA A 33 2.64 1.00 -4.44
N TYR A 34 2.82 2.15 -5.12
CA TYR A 34 3.57 3.28 -4.58
C TYR A 34 2.84 3.95 -3.41
N ALA A 35 1.51 4.10 -3.48
CA ALA A 35 0.71 4.60 -2.37
C ALA A 35 0.80 3.68 -1.14
N ALA A 36 0.70 2.36 -1.32
CA ALA A 36 0.88 1.39 -0.24
C ALA A 36 2.28 1.51 0.41
N ARG A 37 3.33 1.71 -0.39
CA ARG A 37 4.67 2.01 0.12
C ARG A 37 4.69 3.30 0.94
N TRP A 38 4.06 4.35 0.44
CA TRP A 38 3.99 5.64 1.12
C TRP A 38 3.27 5.54 2.47
N VAL A 39 2.13 4.87 2.51
CA VAL A 39 1.38 4.57 3.75
C VAL A 39 2.27 3.79 4.73
N ALA A 40 2.85 2.66 4.31
CA ALA A 40 3.66 1.82 5.18
C ALA A 40 4.88 2.58 5.75
N LYS A 41 5.57 3.35 4.90
CA LYS A 41 6.70 4.19 5.33
C LYS A 41 6.25 5.24 6.34
N SER A 42 5.09 5.85 6.14
CA SER A 42 4.55 6.89 7.02
C SER A 42 4.18 6.35 8.40
N LEU A 43 3.55 5.16 8.47
CA LEU A 43 3.24 4.49 9.74
C LEU A 43 4.51 4.18 10.56
N VAL A 44 5.57 3.72 9.90
CA VAL A 44 6.86 3.46 10.57
C VAL A 44 7.55 4.77 10.97
N ALA A 45 7.55 5.79 10.11
CA ALA A 45 8.16 7.09 10.40
C ALA A 45 7.47 7.82 11.56
N ALA A 46 6.15 7.68 11.67
CA ALA A 46 5.34 8.18 12.78
C ALA A 46 5.50 7.35 14.08
N LYS A 47 6.38 6.34 14.07
CA LYS A 47 6.64 5.42 15.20
C LYS A 47 5.40 4.67 15.68
N LEU A 48 4.39 4.50 14.82
CA LEU A 48 3.18 3.73 15.14
C LEU A 48 3.45 2.22 15.13
N CYS A 49 4.47 1.78 14.39
CA CYS A 49 4.94 0.40 14.35
C CYS A 49 6.42 0.37 13.96
N ARG A 50 7.15 -0.70 14.30
CA ARG A 50 8.54 -0.89 13.84
C ARG A 50 8.62 -1.49 12.43
N ARG A 51 7.62 -2.29 12.04
CA ARG A 51 7.46 -2.86 10.70
C ARG A 51 5.97 -3.01 10.41
N CYS A 52 5.57 -2.77 9.17
CA CYS A 52 4.23 -3.15 8.72
C CYS A 52 4.21 -3.62 7.27
N LEU A 53 3.14 -4.32 6.92
CA LEU A 53 2.71 -4.60 5.56
C LEU A 53 1.36 -3.93 5.34
N VAL A 54 1.24 -3.16 4.26
CA VAL A 54 -0.02 -2.56 3.80
C VAL A 54 -0.45 -3.27 2.54
N GLN A 55 -1.69 -3.74 2.49
CA GLN A 55 -2.28 -4.40 1.34
C GLN A 55 -3.47 -3.58 0.85
N LEU A 56 -3.54 -3.39 -0.47
CA LEU A 56 -4.65 -2.72 -1.18
C LEU A 56 -5.22 -3.65 -2.24
N SER A 57 -6.52 -3.62 -2.44
CA SER A 57 -7.19 -4.31 -3.55
C SER A 57 -8.22 -3.41 -4.23
N TYR A 58 -8.40 -3.59 -5.53
CA TYR A 58 -9.33 -2.81 -6.36
C TYR A 58 -10.12 -3.74 -7.27
N ALA A 59 -11.37 -3.38 -7.54
CA ALA A 59 -12.15 -3.94 -8.63
C ALA A 59 -12.02 -3.06 -9.87
N ILE A 60 -12.09 -3.68 -11.05
CA ILE A 60 -12.07 -2.95 -12.32
C ILE A 60 -13.28 -2.00 -12.38
N GLY A 61 -13.03 -0.72 -12.68
CA GLY A 61 -14.07 0.31 -12.79
C GLY A 61 -14.54 0.92 -11.47
N ILE A 62 -14.01 0.50 -10.31
CA ILE A 62 -14.33 1.09 -9.00
C ILE A 62 -13.13 1.92 -8.51
N SER A 63 -13.38 3.18 -8.12
CA SER A 63 -12.31 4.07 -7.64
C SER A 63 -11.87 3.75 -6.22
N GLU A 64 -12.79 3.36 -5.37
CA GLU A 64 -12.57 3.03 -3.98
C GLU A 64 -11.86 1.67 -3.87
N PRO A 65 -10.84 1.55 -3.00
CA PRO A 65 -10.27 0.24 -2.68
C PRO A 65 -11.36 -0.68 -2.12
N LEU A 66 -11.40 -1.92 -2.58
CA LEU A 66 -12.27 -2.95 -2.00
C LEU A 66 -11.80 -3.34 -0.60
N SER A 67 -10.49 -3.31 -0.37
CA SER A 67 -9.92 -3.55 0.95
C SER A 67 -8.61 -2.78 1.14
N ILE A 68 -8.42 -2.34 2.38
CA ILE A 68 -7.18 -1.80 2.92
C ILE A 68 -6.89 -2.60 4.19
N SER A 69 -5.71 -3.21 4.26
CA SER A 69 -5.30 -4.01 5.42
C SER A 69 -3.92 -3.58 5.90
N VAL A 70 -3.73 -3.50 7.22
CA VAL A 70 -2.46 -3.16 7.86
C VAL A 70 -2.05 -4.26 8.84
N PHE A 71 -0.89 -4.86 8.60
CA PHE A 71 -0.30 -5.91 9.43
C PHE A 71 0.99 -5.39 10.07
N SER A 72 0.98 -5.15 11.39
CA SER A 72 2.14 -4.63 12.13
C SER A 72 3.10 -5.71 12.64
N TYR A 73 2.77 -6.99 12.43
CA TYR A 73 3.55 -8.13 12.93
C TYR A 73 3.84 -8.06 14.44
N GLY A 74 2.88 -7.56 15.24
CA GLY A 74 3.04 -7.41 16.69
C GLY A 74 4.02 -6.31 17.11
N THR A 75 4.38 -5.39 16.21
CA THR A 75 5.33 -4.30 16.50
C THR A 75 4.67 -2.94 16.76
N SER A 76 3.35 -2.94 16.94
CA SER A 76 2.55 -1.76 17.25
C SER A 76 1.76 -2.01 18.53
N ASP A 77 1.62 -0.96 19.34
CA ASP A 77 0.72 -0.95 20.49
C ASP A 77 -0.75 -0.72 20.08
N LYS A 78 -0.99 -0.39 18.81
CA LYS A 78 -2.32 -0.22 18.22
C LYS A 78 -2.78 -1.49 17.52
N SER A 79 -4.07 -1.76 17.61
CA SER A 79 -4.72 -2.82 16.83
C SER A 79 -4.68 -2.51 15.33
N SER A 80 -4.81 -3.56 14.50
CA SER A 80 -4.93 -3.37 13.04
C SER A 80 -6.09 -2.47 12.63
N LYS A 81 -7.19 -2.45 13.40
CA LYS A 81 -8.35 -1.58 13.15
C LYS A 81 -8.02 -0.11 13.41
N GLU A 82 -7.31 0.19 14.49
CA GLU A 82 -6.88 1.57 14.78
C GLU A 82 -5.87 2.07 13.76
N LEU A 83 -4.91 1.22 13.37
CA LEU A 83 -3.95 1.55 12.31
C LEU A 83 -4.67 1.79 10.97
N LEU A 84 -5.64 0.93 10.62
CA LEU A 84 -6.47 1.12 9.43
C LEU A 84 -7.19 2.47 9.48
N LYS A 85 -7.83 2.82 10.60
CA LYS A 85 -8.52 4.10 10.74
C LYS A 85 -7.59 5.30 10.53
N ILE A 86 -6.37 5.24 11.08
CA ILE A 86 -5.34 6.27 10.85
C ILE A 86 -5.01 6.38 9.36
N VAL A 87 -4.90 5.26 8.64
CA VAL A 87 -4.66 5.27 7.20
C VAL A 87 -5.82 5.92 6.45
N GLU A 88 -7.06 5.51 6.74
CA GLU A 88 -8.27 6.05 6.09
C GLU A 88 -8.46 7.56 6.33
N ASP A 89 -8.07 8.05 7.50
CA ASP A 89 -8.20 9.48 7.85
C ASP A 89 -7.15 10.37 7.18
N ASN A 90 -6.03 9.80 6.74
CA ASN A 90 -4.89 10.58 6.25
C ASN A 90 -4.58 10.35 4.76
N PHE A 91 -5.08 9.26 4.16
CA PHE A 91 -4.76 8.87 2.79
C PHE A 91 -6.01 8.65 1.96
N ASP A 92 -6.16 9.45 0.90
CA ASP A 92 -7.17 9.21 -0.14
C ASP A 92 -6.59 8.28 -1.20
N LEU A 93 -6.91 6.98 -1.06
CA LEU A 93 -6.33 5.93 -1.90
C LEU A 93 -7.10 5.68 -3.21
N ARG A 94 -7.97 6.60 -3.63
CA ARG A 94 -8.57 6.51 -4.96
C ARG A 94 -7.52 6.79 -6.04
N PRO A 95 -7.48 6.05 -7.18
CA PRO A 95 -6.42 6.19 -8.18
C PRO A 95 -6.19 7.63 -8.66
N GLY A 96 -7.27 8.39 -8.92
CA GLY A 96 -7.15 9.79 -9.34
C GLY A 96 -6.63 10.74 -8.25
N ARG A 97 -6.73 10.34 -6.98
CA ARG A 97 -6.27 11.11 -5.82
C ARG A 97 -4.83 10.80 -5.44
N ILE A 98 -4.36 9.60 -5.75
CA ILE A 98 -2.95 9.20 -5.63
C ILE A 98 -2.05 9.96 -6.63
N ILE A 99 -2.58 10.30 -7.81
CA ILE A 99 -1.81 10.92 -8.90
C ILE A 99 -1.68 12.44 -8.73
N LYS A 100 -2.64 13.07 -8.05
CA LYS A 100 -2.74 14.53 -7.91
C LYS A 100 -1.95 15.03 -6.71
#